data_AF-A0A9E1T2A5-F1
#
_entry.id   AF-A0A9E1T2A5-F1
#
_cell.length_a   1.000
_cell.length_b   1.000
_cell.length_c   1.000
_cell.angle_alpha   90.00
_cell.angle_beta   90.00
_cell.angle_gamma   90.00
#
_symmetry.space_group_name_H-M   'P 1'
#
loop_
_entity.id
_entity.type
_entity.pdbx_description
1 polymer ?
#
loop_
_entity_poly.entity_id
_entity_poly.type
_entity_poly.pdbx_seq_one_letter_code
_entity_poly.pdbx_strand_id
1 'polypeptide(L)' 'MAIRIKARQNESAGQMLRRFKKLCEKENLTKDVKKRQYFEKPSERKRRARRKAESNRYRELHFPKQRSSS' A
#
# COMPACT_ATOMS: atom_id res chain seq x y z
N MET A 1 -7.55 3.08 9.05
CA MET A 1 -7.19 1.67 9.26
C MET A 1 -6.25 1.58 10.45
N ALA A 2 -6.60 0.80 11.47
CA ALA A 2 -5.70 0.55 12.60
C ALA A 2 -5.03 -0.81 12.39
N ILE A 3 -3.69 -0.82 12.33
CA ILE A 3 -2.92 -2.06 12.26
C ILE A 3 -2.98 -2.71 13.64
N ARG A 4 -3.64 -3.85 13.76
CA ARG A 4 -3.73 -4.63 15.00
C ARG A 4 -2.89 -5.90 14.86
N ILE A 5 -1.99 -6.12 15.82
CA ILE A 5 -1.21 -7.34 15.94
C ILE A 5 -1.50 -7.98 17.30
N LYS A 6 -1.79 -9.28 17.30
CA LYS A 6 -1.97 -10.07 18.53
C LYS A 6 -0.76 -10.98 18.70
N ALA A 7 -0.32 -11.15 19.95
CA ALA A 7 0.69 -12.14 20.29
C ALA A 7 0.16 -13.55 20.05
N ARG A 8 1.02 -14.42 19.49
CA ARG A 8 0.75 -15.85 19.40
C ARG A 8 1.57 -16.55 20.48
N GLN A 9 1.08 -17.69 20.98
CA GLN A 9 1.66 -18.40 22.12
C GLN A 9 3.12 -18.87 21.90
N ASN A 10 3.58 -19.03 20.66
CA ASN A 10 4.92 -19.52 20.32
C ASN A 10 5.77 -18.51 19.53
N GLU A 11 5.55 -17.20 19.69
CA GLU A 11 6.34 -16.19 18.97
C GLU A 11 7.29 -15.42 19.88
N SER A 12 8.54 -15.29 19.46
CA SER A 12 9.48 -14.37 20.09
C SER A 12 9.15 -12.92 19.71
N ALA A 13 9.59 -11.97 20.55
CA ALA A 13 9.42 -10.54 20.30
C ALA A 13 9.94 -10.13 18.90
N GLY A 14 11.05 -10.72 18.43
CA GLY A 14 11.62 -10.46 17.12
C GLY A 14 10.72 -10.91 15.96
N GLN A 15 10.02 -12.05 16.10
CA GLN A 15 9.09 -12.53 15.08
C GLN A 15 7.83 -11.64 15.01
N MET A 16 7.36 -11.14 16.16
CA MET A 16 6.26 -10.18 16.21
C MET A 16 6.61 -8.89 15.45
N LEU A 17 7.79 -8.31 15.69
CA LEU A 17 8.25 -7.10 15.00
C LEU A 17 8.36 -7.27 13.48
N ARG A 18 8.84 -8.43 13.01
CA ARG A 18 8.90 -8.75 11.58
C ARG A 18 7.52 -8.77 10.93
N ARG A 19 6.52 -9.37 11.58
CA ARG A 19 5.14 -9.38 11.08
C ARG A 19 4.51 -7.99 11.11
N PHE A 20 4.76 -7.22 12.17
CA PHE A 20 4.32 -5.83 12.25
C PHE A 20 4.87 -5.00 11.08
N LYS A 21 6.18 -5.11 10.79
CA LYS A 21 6.79 -4.44 9.64
C LYS A 21 6.14 -4.85 8.32
N LYS A 22 5.92 -6.15 8.09
CA LYS A 22 5.21 -6.65 6.91
C LYS A 22 3.77 -6.12 6.80
N LEU A 23 3.05 -6.01 7.91
CA LEU A 23 1.69 -5.45 7.92
C LEU A 23 1.70 -3.97 7.55
N CYS A 24 2.63 -3.18 8.10
CA CYS A 24 2.80 -1.77 7.72
C CYS A 24 3.12 -1.57 6.24
N GLU A 25 3.96 -2.44 5.67
CA GLU A 25 4.30 -2.43 4.24
C GLU A 25 3.10 -2.82 3.36
N LYS A 26 2.35 -3.87 3.77
CA LYS A 26 1.15 -4.34 3.06
C LYS A 26 0.06 -3.27 3.01
N GLU A 27 -0.21 -2.63 4.14
CA GLU A 27 -1.19 -1.55 4.24
C GLU A 27 -0.72 -0.25 3.57
N ASN A 28 0.49 -0.22 2.98
CA ASN A 28 1.09 0.98 2.39
C ASN A 28 1.08 2.19 3.34
N LEU A 29 1.12 1.95 4.66
CA LEU A 29 0.92 2.98 5.68
C LEU A 29 1.89 4.15 5.48
N THR A 30 3.15 3.86 5.19
CA THR A 30 4.18 4.88 4.95
C THR A 30 3.87 5.77 3.75
N LYS A 31 3.26 5.22 2.69
CA LYS A 31 2.86 6.01 1.51
C LYS A 31 1.67 6.90 1.83
N ASP A 32 0.72 6.41 2.63
CA ASP A 32 -0.45 7.18 3.05
C ASP A 32 -0.06 8.33 3.99
N VAL A 33 0.87 8.09 4.92
CA VAL A 33 1.45 9.14 5.78
C VAL A 33 2.10 10.22 4.91
N LYS A 34 2.99 9.85 3.97
CA LYS A 34 3.62 10.80 3.05
C LYS A 34 2.60 11.56 2.19
N LYS A 35 1.52 10.93 1.75
CA LYS A 35 0.47 11.58 0.96
C LYS A 35 -0.35 12.58 1.77
N ARG A 36 -0.49 12.34 3.08
CA ARG A 36 -1.30 13.16 4.00
C ARG A 36 -0.46 14.16 4.83
N GLN A 37 0.86 14.11 4.72
CA GLN A 37 1.77 14.96 5.50
C GLN A 37 1.60 16.46 5.20
N TYR A 38 1.09 16.81 4.01
CA TYR A 38 0.82 18.18 3.61
C TYR A 38 -0.64 18.34 3.20
N PHE A 39 -1.19 19.53 3.40
CA PHE A 39 -2.51 19.85 2.87
C PHE A 39 -2.47 19.81 1.34
N GLU A 40 -3.31 18.94 0.79
CA GLU A 40 -3.52 18.87 -0.63
C GLU A 40 -4.93 19.36 -0.95
N LYS A 41 -5.04 20.38 -1.81
CA LYS A 41 -6.32 20.85 -2.33
C LYS A 41 -7.12 19.69 -2.94
N PRO A 42 -8.45 19.63 -2.71
CA PRO A 42 -9.28 18.52 -3.19
C PRO A 42 -9.26 18.37 -4.72
N SER A 43 -9.09 19.47 -5.47
CA SER A 43 -8.90 19.46 -6.93
C SER A 43 -7.63 18.72 -7.35
N GLU A 44 -6.51 18.99 -6.67
CA GLU A 44 -5.23 18.32 -6.90
C GLU A 44 -5.29 16.84 -6.57
N ARG A 45 -6.01 16.48 -5.50
CA ARG A 45 -6.24 15.08 -5.12
C ARG A 45 -7.00 14.33 -6.23
N LYS A 46 -8.06 14.93 -6.78
CA LYS A 46 -8.83 14.37 -7.91
C LYS A 46 -7.96 14.25 -9.17
N ARG A 47 -7.17 15.29 -9.47
CA ARG A 47 -6.25 15.31 -10.62
C ARG A 47 -5.19 14.20 -10.54
N ARG A 48 -4.57 14.00 -9.37
CA ARG A 48 -3.61 12.91 -9.16
C ARG A 48 -4.27 11.54 -9.28
N ALA A 49 -5.48 11.37 -8.74
CA ALA A 49 -6.22 10.10 -8.84
C ALA A 49 -6.51 9.74 -10.31
N ARG A 50 -6.95 10.72 -11.11
CA ARG A 50 -7.21 10.52 -12.55
C ARG A 50 -5.95 10.11 -13.32
N ARG A 51 -4.84 10.86 -13.16
CA ARG A 51 -3.56 10.53 -13.81
C ARG A 51 -3.05 9.14 -13.41
N LYS A 52 -3.22 8.75 -12.15
CA LYS A 52 -2.83 7.41 -11.68
C LYS A 52 -3.69 6.31 -12.33
N ALA A 53 -4.99 6.55 -12.49
CA ALA A 53 -5.88 5.60 -13.16
C ALA A 53 -5.52 5.46 -14.66
N GLU A 54 -5.28 6.58 -15.35
CA GLU A 54 -4.83 6.60 -16.75
C GLU A 54 -3.51 5.85 -16.92
N SER A 55 -2.52 6.12 -16.06
CA SER A 55 -1.22 5.44 -16.08
C SER A 55 -1.33 3.93 -15.82
N ASN A 56 -2.17 3.53 -14.86
CA ASN A 56 -2.44 2.11 -14.60
C ASN A 56 -3.07 1.42 -15.80
N ARG A 57 -4.07 2.06 -16.43
CA ARG A 57 -4.75 1.54 -17.62
C ARG A 57 -3.80 1.43 -18.82
N TYR A 58 -2.97 2.46 -19.04
CA TYR A 58 -1.94 2.42 -20.07
C TYR A 58 -0.99 1.23 -19.87
N ARG A 59 -0.51 1.04 -18.64
CA ARG A 59 0.39 -0.07 -18.31
C ARG A 59 -0.27 -1.43 -18.49
N GLU A 60 -1.54 -1.57 -18.13
CA GLU A 60 -2.28 -2.82 -18.28
C GLU A 60 -2.50 -3.20 -19.75
N LEU A 61 -2.77 -2.21 -20.61
CA LEU A 61 -2.94 -2.41 -22.05
C LEU A 61 -1.62 -2.75 -22.77
N HIS A 62 -0.52 -2.10 -22.39
CA HIS A 62 0.76 -2.21 -23.12
C HIS A 62 1.72 -3.25 -22.53
N PHE A 63 1.59 -3.57 -21.24
CA PHE A 63 2.40 -4.56 -20.54
C PHE A 63 1.48 -5.51 -19.77
N PRO A 64 0.74 -6.38 -20.47
CA PRO A 64 -0.05 -7.41 -19.81
C PRO A 64 0.90 -8.30 -19.01
N LYS A 65 0.73 -8.32 -17.68
CA LYS A 65 1.43 -9.30 -16.86
C LYS A 65 0.97 -10.67 -17.33
N GLN A 66 1.90 -11.50 -17.82
CA GLN A 66 1.62 -12.91 -18.02
C GLN A 66 1.05 -13.45 -16.71
N ARG A 67 -0.22 -13.89 -16.74
CA ARG A 67 -0.81 -14.61 -15.61
C ARG A 67 0.06 -15.86 -15.48
N SER A 68 0.89 -15.92 -14.45
CA SER A 68 1.56 -17.16 -14.07
C SER A 68 0.46 -18.14 -13.70
N SER A 69 0.08 -18.97 -14.66
CA SER A 69 -0.73 -20.16 -14.47
C SER A 69 0.06 -21.08 -13.54
N SER A 70 -0.39 -21.17 -12.30
CA SER A 70 -0.15 -22.28 -11.39
C SER A 70 -1.50 -22.78 -10.93
#